data_AF-A0A3M5P932-F1
#
_entry.id   AF-A0A3M5P932-F1
#
_cell.length_a   1.000
_cell.length_b   1.000
_cell.length_c   1.000
_cell.angle_alpha   90.00
_cell.angle_beta   90.00
_cell.angle_gamma   90.00
#
_symmetry.space_group_name_H-M   'P 1'
#
loop_
_entity.id
_entity.type
_entity.pdbx_description
1 polymer ?
#
loop_
_entity_poly.entity_id
_entity_poly.type
_entity_poly.pdbx_seq_one_letter_code
_entity_poly.pdbx_strand_id
1 'polypeptide(L)'
;MSRTKARDVARRQLAETVKVLNDCVLLLSRSSALISHLDTPEVAQYLADLDAFWKRPFPQQAAQHLDNRAVDTFAAAMKAKLANARAKGRQGWSEAAARGEQLADLRVGHLSRSNFDNFEAIVNFAMMLHLRGTNPTVQTSAFHRVNKPSQPIAWDVLSSRGSWCKTVRGHETALAAKQRGFKIEPLYRHAQCFETTADELMEQQS
;
A
#
# COMPACT_ATOMS: atom_id res chain seq x y z
N MET A 1 -20.66 -16.14 17.76
CA MET A 1 -19.17 -16.20 17.87
C MET A 1 -18.57 -14.90 17.35
N SER A 2 -17.61 -14.29 18.04
CA SER A 2 -16.92 -13.08 17.54
C SER A 2 -16.05 -13.43 16.33
N ARG A 3 -16.05 -12.56 15.29
CA ARG A 3 -15.26 -12.72 14.05
C ARG A 3 -13.78 -13.05 14.32
N THR A 4 -13.21 -12.53 15.41
CA THR A 4 -11.82 -12.80 15.82
C THR A 4 -11.61 -14.25 16.26
N LYS A 5 -12.54 -14.84 17.02
CA LYS A 5 -12.43 -16.24 17.48
C LYS A 5 -12.51 -17.21 16.31
N ALA A 6 -13.37 -16.95 15.33
CA ALA A 6 -13.47 -17.79 14.12
C ALA A 6 -12.17 -17.76 13.31
N ARG A 7 -11.55 -16.57 13.17
CA ARG A 7 -10.26 -16.41 12.48
C ARG A 7 -9.12 -17.16 13.19
N ASP A 8 -9.07 -17.10 14.51
CA ASP A 8 -7.99 -17.74 15.27
C ASP A 8 -8.10 -19.27 15.25
N VAL A 9 -9.34 -19.81 15.23
CA VAL A 9 -9.60 -21.24 15.01
C VAL A 9 -9.13 -21.68 13.63
N ALA A 10 -9.48 -20.93 12.58
CA ALA A 10 -9.06 -21.24 11.21
C ALA A 10 -7.52 -21.22 11.07
N ARG A 11 -6.84 -20.28 11.71
CA ARG A 11 -5.36 -20.23 11.73
C ARG A 11 -4.74 -21.43 12.41
N ARG A 12 -5.32 -21.89 13.53
CA ARG A 12 -4.85 -23.08 14.25
C ARG A 12 -5.03 -24.34 13.41
N GLN A 13 -6.21 -24.51 12.81
CA GLN A 13 -6.48 -25.64 11.91
C GLN A 13 -5.51 -25.68 10.73
N LEU A 14 -5.25 -24.54 10.10
CA LEU A 14 -4.27 -24.45 9.02
C LEU A 14 -2.86 -24.86 9.48
N ALA A 15 -2.42 -24.39 10.65
CA ALA A 15 -1.11 -24.74 11.19
C ALA A 15 -0.98 -26.25 11.48
N GLU A 16 -2.04 -26.86 12.02
CA GLU A 16 -2.10 -28.31 12.26
C GLU A 16 -2.06 -29.10 10.95
N THR A 17 -2.82 -28.68 9.93
CA THR A 17 -2.78 -29.32 8.61
C THR A 17 -1.41 -29.24 7.97
N VAL A 18 -0.75 -28.07 8.01
CA VAL A 18 0.60 -27.89 7.48
C VAL A 18 1.60 -28.79 8.21
N LYS A 19 1.46 -28.95 9.53
CA LYS A 19 2.31 -29.86 10.31
C LYS A 19 2.17 -31.31 9.85
N VAL A 20 0.94 -31.80 9.72
CA VAL A 20 0.68 -33.17 9.24
C VAL A 20 1.25 -33.39 7.84
N LEU A 21 1.09 -32.41 6.94
CA LEU A 21 1.66 -32.48 5.59
C LEU A 21 3.20 -32.57 5.63
N ASN A 22 3.87 -31.78 6.47
CA ASN A 22 5.32 -31.86 6.64
C ASN A 22 5.76 -33.23 7.17
N ASP A 23 5.03 -33.79 8.14
CA ASP A 23 5.33 -35.13 8.67
C ASP A 23 5.18 -36.20 7.57
N CYS A 24 4.16 -36.10 6.71
CA CYS A 24 4.00 -36.96 5.54
C CYS A 24 5.17 -36.85 4.56
N VAL A 25 5.63 -35.62 4.26
CA VAL A 25 6.80 -35.40 3.39
C VAL A 25 8.07 -36.05 3.94
N LEU A 26 8.30 -35.94 5.25
CA LEU A 26 9.45 -36.57 5.90
C LEU A 26 9.38 -38.11 5.84
N LEU A 27 8.20 -38.68 6.05
CA LEU A 27 7.98 -40.13 5.94
C LEU A 27 8.25 -40.63 4.51
N LEU A 28 7.73 -39.93 3.49
CA LEU A 28 7.95 -40.28 2.08
C LEU A 28 9.42 -40.12 1.67
N SER A 29 10.12 -39.13 2.21
CA SER A 29 11.55 -38.93 1.96
C SER A 29 12.38 -40.08 2.54
N ARG A 30 12.03 -40.54 3.75
CA ARG A 30 12.68 -41.70 4.38
C ARG A 30 12.38 -43.01 3.65
N SER A 31 11.14 -43.22 3.21
CA SER A 31 10.79 -44.42 2.43
C SER A 31 11.53 -44.43 1.10
N SER A 32 11.61 -43.30 0.40
CA SER A 32 12.40 -43.16 -0.83
C SER A 32 13.87 -43.55 -0.63
N ALA A 33 14.52 -43.03 0.42
CA ALA A 33 15.90 -43.37 0.73
C ALA A 33 16.11 -44.87 1.00
N LEU A 34 15.21 -45.50 1.77
CA LEU A 34 15.30 -46.92 2.11
C LEU A 34 15.11 -47.84 0.89
N ILE A 35 14.24 -47.45 -0.03
CA ILE A 35 13.84 -48.28 -1.17
C ILE A 35 14.75 -48.01 -2.39
N SER A 36 15.48 -46.89 -2.43
CA SER A 36 16.37 -46.51 -3.54
C SER A 36 17.47 -47.52 -3.90
N HIS A 37 17.79 -48.45 -3.00
CA HIS A 37 18.79 -49.50 -3.21
C HIS A 37 18.21 -50.81 -3.76
N LEU A 38 16.89 -50.90 -3.92
CA LEU A 38 16.22 -52.09 -4.44
C LEU A 38 16.05 -51.95 -5.96
N ASP A 39 16.69 -52.85 -6.71
CA ASP A 39 16.64 -52.88 -8.17
C ASP A 39 15.44 -53.72 -8.66
N THR A 40 14.22 -53.23 -8.43
CA THR A 40 12.99 -53.85 -8.96
C THR A 40 12.19 -52.86 -9.81
N PRO A 41 11.48 -53.33 -10.85
CA PRO A 41 10.71 -52.46 -11.73
C PRO A 41 9.58 -51.71 -10.99
N GLU A 42 9.02 -52.29 -9.93
CA GLU A 42 8.00 -51.65 -9.09
C GLU A 42 8.58 -50.45 -8.32
N VAL A 43 9.81 -50.58 -7.84
CA VAL A 43 10.52 -49.51 -7.13
C VAL A 43 10.87 -48.37 -8.08
N ALA A 44 11.34 -48.70 -9.29
CA ALA A 44 11.61 -47.70 -10.32
C ALA A 44 10.35 -46.89 -10.67
N GLN A 45 9.20 -47.56 -10.82
CA GLN A 45 7.92 -46.90 -11.06
C GLN A 45 7.49 -46.01 -9.89
N TYR A 46 7.61 -46.49 -8.65
CA TYR A 46 7.28 -45.71 -7.45
C TYR A 46 8.12 -44.43 -7.34
N LEU A 47 9.43 -44.52 -7.59
CA LEU A 47 10.32 -43.35 -7.55
C LEU A 47 10.00 -42.35 -8.66
N ALA A 48 9.66 -42.83 -9.86
CA ALA A 48 9.20 -41.99 -10.97
C ALA A 48 7.89 -41.27 -10.64
N ASP A 49 6.92 -41.97 -10.03
CA ASP A 49 5.63 -41.40 -9.63
C ASP A 49 5.79 -40.34 -8.53
N LEU A 50 6.69 -40.58 -7.56
CA LEU A 50 7.05 -39.59 -6.54
C LEU A 50 7.69 -38.33 -7.12
N ASP A 51 8.65 -38.49 -8.05
CA ASP A 51 9.31 -37.37 -8.73
C ASP A 51 8.30 -36.57 -9.58
N ALA A 52 7.40 -37.26 -10.28
CA ALA A 52 6.31 -36.63 -11.03
C ALA A 52 5.34 -35.87 -10.11
N PHE A 53 5.00 -36.43 -8.94
CA PHE A 53 4.19 -35.75 -7.94
C PHE A 53 4.88 -34.49 -7.40
N TRP A 54 6.20 -34.56 -7.12
CA TRP A 54 6.97 -33.41 -6.62
C TRP A 54 7.09 -32.28 -7.63
N LYS A 55 7.23 -32.62 -8.91
CA LYS A 55 7.31 -31.67 -10.02
C LYS A 55 5.95 -31.12 -10.44
N ARG A 56 4.84 -31.67 -9.93
CA ARG A 56 3.49 -31.19 -10.25
C ARG A 56 3.32 -29.76 -9.73
N PRO A 57 3.09 -28.77 -10.59
CA PRO A 57 2.81 -27.42 -10.13
C PRO A 57 1.53 -27.45 -9.31
N PHE A 58 1.53 -26.75 -8.17
CA PHE A 58 0.32 -26.57 -7.40
C PHE A 58 -0.75 -25.90 -8.29
N PRO A 59 -2.03 -26.32 -8.24
CA PRO A 59 -3.09 -25.79 -9.10
C PRO A 59 -3.20 -24.25 -9.07
N GLN A 60 -2.83 -23.64 -7.94
CA GLN A 60 -2.81 -22.19 -7.75
C GLN A 60 -1.80 -21.45 -8.66
N GLN A 61 -0.76 -22.13 -9.14
CA GLN A 61 0.34 -21.50 -9.88
C GLN A 61 0.12 -21.51 -11.40
N ALA A 62 -0.72 -22.41 -11.91
CA ALA A 62 -0.89 -22.61 -13.36
C ALA A 62 -1.90 -21.66 -14.02
N ALA A 63 -2.69 -20.90 -13.25
CA ALA A 63 -3.75 -20.03 -13.77
C ALA A 63 -3.88 -18.69 -13.02
N GLN A 64 -2.79 -18.16 -12.45
CA GLN A 64 -2.84 -16.82 -11.86
C GLN A 64 -2.96 -15.77 -12.98
N HIS A 65 -3.98 -14.92 -12.87
CA HIS A 65 -4.12 -13.71 -13.68
C HIS A 65 -2.81 -12.90 -13.67
N LEU A 66 -2.48 -12.25 -14.79
CA LEU A 66 -1.23 -11.48 -14.93
C LEU A 66 -1.07 -10.43 -13.82
N ASP A 67 -2.17 -9.82 -13.38
CA ASP A 67 -2.16 -8.85 -12.28
C ASP A 67 -1.71 -9.45 -10.95
N ASN A 68 -2.16 -10.67 -10.63
CA ASN A 68 -1.75 -11.35 -9.40
C ASN A 68 -0.25 -11.63 -9.42
N ARG A 69 0.27 -12.07 -10.57
CA ARG A 69 1.70 -12.29 -10.76
C ARG A 69 2.49 -10.97 -10.65
N ALA A 70 1.96 -9.87 -11.16
CA ALA A 70 2.57 -8.54 -11.04
C ALA A 70 2.58 -8.08 -9.57
N VAL A 71 1.49 -8.27 -8.84
CA VAL A 71 1.38 -7.98 -7.40
C VAL A 71 2.38 -8.81 -6.61
N ASP A 72 2.49 -10.12 -6.87
CA ASP A 72 3.43 -11.00 -6.17
C ASP A 72 4.88 -10.59 -6.42
N THR A 73 5.20 -10.24 -7.67
CA THR A 73 6.53 -9.74 -8.06
C THR A 73 6.85 -8.42 -7.34
N PHE A 74 5.92 -7.47 -7.33
CA PHE A 74 6.11 -6.19 -6.67
C PHE A 74 6.17 -6.32 -5.14
N ALA A 75 5.38 -7.22 -4.56
CA ALA A 75 5.42 -7.56 -3.15
C ALA A 75 6.79 -8.11 -2.73
N ALA A 76 7.46 -8.89 -3.59
CA ALA A 76 8.84 -9.32 -3.35
C ALA A 76 9.81 -8.13 -3.29
N ALA A 77 9.70 -7.17 -4.22
CA ALA A 77 10.52 -5.94 -4.21
C ALA A 77 10.26 -5.09 -2.95
N MET A 78 9.00 -4.93 -2.55
CA MET A 78 8.61 -4.26 -1.31
C MET A 78 9.28 -4.89 -0.08
N LYS A 79 9.24 -6.23 0.03
CA LYS A 79 9.86 -6.98 1.14
C LYS A 79 11.37 -6.78 1.16
N ALA A 80 12.04 -6.84 0.01
CA ALA A 80 13.48 -6.60 -0.10
C ALA A 80 13.85 -5.17 0.34
N LYS A 81 13.07 -4.16 -0.05
CA LYS A 81 13.28 -2.77 0.38
C LYS A 81 13.16 -2.62 1.89
N LEU A 82 12.15 -3.24 2.50
CA LEU A 82 11.99 -3.23 3.96
C LEU A 82 13.12 -3.97 4.66
N ALA A 83 13.61 -5.09 4.12
CA ALA A 83 14.77 -5.81 4.67
C ALA A 83 16.03 -4.93 4.68
N ASN A 84 16.31 -4.22 3.58
CA ASN A 84 17.43 -3.27 3.52
C ASN A 84 17.26 -2.11 4.52
N ALA A 85 16.04 -1.59 4.68
CA ALA A 85 15.77 -0.57 5.71
C ALA A 85 16.06 -1.08 7.13
N ARG A 86 15.69 -2.34 7.44
CA ARG A 86 15.99 -2.99 8.72
C ARG A 86 17.49 -3.18 8.93
N ALA A 87 18.22 -3.57 7.89
CA ALA A 87 19.68 -3.69 7.94
C ALA A 87 20.36 -2.33 8.26
N LYS A 88 19.75 -1.22 7.86
CA LYS A 88 20.17 0.16 8.21
C LYS A 88 19.69 0.60 9.60
N GLY A 89 19.19 -0.31 10.44
CA GLY A 89 18.71 -0.02 11.79
C GLY A 89 17.32 0.61 11.88
N ARG A 90 16.57 0.73 10.77
CA ARG A 90 15.20 1.24 10.80
C ARG A 90 14.24 0.12 11.20
N GLN A 91 13.60 0.23 12.36
CA GLN A 91 12.59 -0.73 12.84
C GLN A 91 11.28 0.00 13.18
N GLY A 92 10.19 -0.75 13.34
CA GLY A 92 9.08 -0.28 14.18
C GLY A 92 7.95 0.54 13.53
N TRP A 93 7.60 0.37 12.24
CA TRP A 93 6.40 1.03 11.69
C TRP A 93 5.10 0.62 12.42
N SER A 94 5.07 -0.57 13.03
CA SER A 94 3.96 -1.10 13.81
C SER A 94 3.98 -0.66 15.28
N GLU A 95 5.04 0.03 15.73
CA GLU A 95 5.17 0.48 17.11
C GLU A 95 4.34 1.76 17.34
N ALA A 96 3.91 1.97 18.59
CA ALA A 96 3.12 3.15 18.96
C ALA A 96 3.89 4.47 18.71
N ALA A 97 5.23 4.43 18.76
CA ALA A 97 6.08 5.58 18.52
C ALA A 97 6.02 6.11 17.07
N ALA A 98 5.70 5.25 16.09
CA ALA A 98 5.53 5.68 14.71
C ALA A 98 4.16 6.35 14.55
N ARG A 99 4.14 7.67 14.31
CA ARG A 99 2.89 8.42 14.12
C ARG A 99 2.39 8.36 12.68
N GLY A 100 1.08 8.31 12.48
CA GLY A 100 0.46 8.26 11.15
C GLY A 100 0.82 9.49 10.30
N GLU A 101 0.90 10.67 10.94
CA GLU A 101 1.29 11.92 10.30
C GLU A 101 2.72 11.85 9.76
N GLN A 102 3.65 11.30 10.54
CA GLN A 102 5.05 11.15 10.13
C GLN A 102 5.19 10.20 8.93
N LEU A 103 4.45 9.09 8.93
CA LEU A 103 4.44 8.16 7.79
C LEU A 103 3.83 8.80 6.54
N ALA A 104 2.80 9.63 6.70
CA ALA A 104 2.19 10.38 5.61
C ALA A 104 3.14 11.44 5.05
N ASP A 105 3.86 12.18 5.90
CA ASP A 105 4.87 13.15 5.49
C ASP A 105 6.02 12.46 4.74
N LEU A 106 6.49 11.31 5.22
CA LEU A 106 7.49 10.49 4.53
C LEU A 106 7.00 10.05 3.16
N ARG A 107 5.76 9.55 3.05
CA ARG A 107 5.17 9.14 1.76
C ARG A 107 5.15 10.30 0.77
N VAL A 108 4.67 11.47 1.18
CA VAL A 108 4.59 12.65 0.31
C VAL A 108 5.99 13.15 -0.06
N GLY A 109 6.94 13.14 0.86
CA GLY A 109 8.34 13.48 0.59
C GLY A 109 9.04 12.51 -0.37
N HIS A 110 8.50 11.31 -0.56
CA HIS A 110 8.92 10.39 -1.61
C HIS A 110 8.31 10.73 -2.97
N LEU A 111 7.08 11.24 -3.05
CA LEU A 111 6.45 11.60 -4.33
C LEU A 111 7.24 12.64 -5.14
N SER A 112 7.99 13.52 -4.48
CA SER A 112 8.82 14.54 -5.14
C SER A 112 10.20 14.05 -5.62
N ARG A 113 10.59 12.80 -5.33
CA ARG A 113 11.90 12.24 -5.69
C ARG A 113 11.81 11.42 -6.97
N SER A 114 12.73 11.62 -7.91
CA SER A 114 12.76 10.90 -9.21
C SER A 114 13.68 9.66 -9.22
N ASN A 115 13.85 8.97 -8.08
CA ASN A 115 14.74 7.80 -8.00
C ASN A 115 14.01 6.52 -8.43
N PHE A 116 14.71 5.57 -9.04
CA PHE A 116 14.12 4.32 -9.55
C PHE A 116 13.41 3.50 -8.46
N ASP A 117 14.02 3.35 -7.28
CA ASP A 117 13.43 2.60 -6.16
C ASP A 117 12.38 3.38 -5.32
N ASN A 118 11.76 4.40 -5.91
CA ASN A 118 10.86 5.28 -5.18
C ASN A 118 9.45 4.69 -5.07
N PHE A 119 9.02 3.89 -6.04
CA PHE A 119 7.70 3.27 -6.04
C PHE A 119 7.51 2.31 -4.86
N GLU A 120 8.51 1.46 -4.56
CA GLU A 120 8.46 0.55 -3.40
C GLU A 120 8.37 1.32 -2.09
N ALA A 121 9.04 2.47 -1.98
CA ALA A 121 8.97 3.31 -0.79
C ALA A 121 7.56 3.91 -0.63
N ILE A 122 6.99 4.49 -1.70
CA ILE A 122 5.65 5.08 -1.70
C ILE A 122 4.60 4.03 -1.29
N VAL A 123 4.66 2.84 -1.88
CA VAL A 123 3.69 1.77 -1.60
C VAL A 123 3.90 1.17 -0.22
N ASN A 124 5.14 1.00 0.25
CA ASN A 124 5.40 0.55 1.62
C ASN A 124 4.82 1.53 2.66
N PHE A 125 4.98 2.84 2.49
CA PHE A 125 4.36 3.81 3.39
C PHE A 125 2.83 3.83 3.27
N ALA A 126 2.28 3.69 2.07
CA ALA A 126 0.84 3.56 1.87
C ALA A 126 0.27 2.33 2.61
N MET A 127 0.93 1.18 2.46
CA MET A 127 0.59 -0.06 3.16
C MET A 127 0.66 0.12 4.68
N MET A 128 1.70 0.77 5.21
CA MET A 128 1.82 1.03 6.66
C MET A 128 0.67 1.89 7.19
N LEU A 129 0.28 2.94 6.47
CA LEU A 129 -0.85 3.79 6.82
C LEU A 129 -2.18 3.01 6.82
N HIS A 130 -2.39 2.20 5.79
CA HIS A 130 -3.56 1.34 5.64
C HIS A 130 -3.67 0.32 6.78
N LEU A 131 -2.61 -0.44 7.05
CA LEU A 131 -2.59 -1.46 8.11
C LEU A 131 -2.75 -0.89 9.52
N ARG A 132 -2.42 0.40 9.72
CA ARG A 132 -2.66 1.12 10.97
C ARG A 132 -4.07 1.70 11.09
N GLY A 133 -4.90 1.60 10.05
CA GLY A 133 -6.23 2.22 10.02
C GLY A 133 -6.17 3.76 10.09
N THR A 134 -5.09 4.35 9.56
CA THR A 134 -4.95 5.82 9.59
C THR A 134 -6.02 6.45 8.72
N ASN A 135 -6.69 7.50 9.22
CA ASN A 135 -7.71 8.19 8.45
C ASN A 135 -7.10 8.82 7.17
N PRO A 136 -7.71 8.63 5.98
CA PRO A 136 -7.21 9.19 4.72
C PRO A 136 -6.93 10.71 4.75
N THR A 137 -7.66 11.47 5.58
CA THR A 137 -7.45 12.91 5.77
C THR A 137 -6.03 13.27 6.23
N VAL A 138 -5.34 12.38 6.95
CA VAL A 138 -3.95 12.58 7.38
C VAL A 138 -3.02 12.66 6.16
N GLN A 139 -3.27 11.85 5.14
CA GLN A 139 -2.51 11.84 3.91
C GLN A 139 -2.77 13.10 3.07
N THR A 140 -4.03 13.51 2.94
CA THR A 140 -4.41 14.77 2.27
C THR A 140 -3.78 15.98 2.95
N SER A 141 -3.80 16.00 4.29
CA SER A 141 -3.17 17.05 5.09
C SER A 141 -1.65 17.11 4.86
N ALA A 142 -0.98 15.95 4.84
CA ALA A 142 0.45 15.86 4.54
C ALA A 142 0.76 16.39 3.13
N PHE A 143 -0.07 16.03 2.13
CA PHE A 143 0.09 16.50 0.76
C PHE A 143 0.02 18.02 0.66
N HIS A 144 -0.99 18.65 1.27
CA HIS A 144 -1.14 20.10 1.26
C HIS A 144 -0.07 20.83 2.07
N ARG A 145 0.47 20.23 3.13
CA ARG A 145 1.60 20.80 3.88
C ARG A 145 2.86 20.92 3.04
N VAL A 146 3.16 19.89 2.24
CA VAL A 146 4.35 19.85 1.37
C VAL A 146 4.11 20.66 0.10
N ASN A 147 2.92 20.55 -0.50
CA ASN A 147 2.51 21.26 -1.70
C ASN A 147 1.67 22.49 -1.34
N LYS A 148 2.21 23.37 -0.49
CA LYS A 148 1.57 24.67 -0.28
C LYS A 148 1.59 25.41 -1.62
N PRO A 149 0.44 25.87 -2.14
CA PRO A 149 0.42 26.66 -3.35
C PRO A 149 1.28 27.90 -3.12
N SER A 150 2.30 28.06 -3.96
CA SER A 150 3.27 29.15 -3.89
C SER A 150 2.64 30.50 -4.26
N GLN A 151 1.49 30.47 -4.94
CA GLN A 151 0.74 31.66 -5.33
C GLN A 151 -0.74 31.53 -4.93
N PRO A 152 -1.36 32.63 -4.49
CA PRO A 152 -2.80 32.69 -4.29
C PRO A 152 -3.52 32.49 -5.61
N ILE A 153 -4.61 31.72 -5.60
CA ILE A 153 -5.48 31.55 -6.78
C ILE A 153 -6.46 32.71 -6.94
N ALA A 154 -6.64 33.49 -5.87
CA ALA A 154 -7.48 34.68 -5.81
C ALA A 154 -7.11 35.52 -4.59
N TRP A 155 -7.69 36.71 -4.49
CA TRP A 155 -7.58 37.61 -3.35
C TRP A 155 -8.97 38.13 -2.99
N ASP A 156 -9.34 38.03 -1.72
CA ASP A 156 -10.48 38.75 -1.18
C ASP A 156 -10.12 40.21 -0.97
N VAL A 157 -10.95 41.10 -1.50
CA VAL A 157 -10.89 42.53 -1.30
C VAL A 157 -11.87 42.88 -0.19
N LEU A 158 -11.34 43.45 0.88
CA LEU A 158 -12.05 43.83 2.09
C LEU A 158 -12.04 45.36 2.21
N SER A 159 -13.11 45.92 2.75
CA SER A 159 -13.16 47.33 3.11
C SER A 159 -12.15 47.66 4.22
N SER A 160 -11.92 48.96 4.45
CA SER A 160 -11.06 49.43 5.54
C SER A 160 -11.51 48.97 6.94
N ARG A 161 -12.79 48.59 7.09
CA ARG A 161 -13.36 48.02 8.32
C ARG A 161 -13.32 46.50 8.37
N GLY A 162 -12.71 45.84 7.38
CA GLY A 162 -12.58 44.38 7.31
C GLY A 162 -13.82 43.65 6.80
N SER A 163 -14.84 44.36 6.30
CA SER A 163 -16.01 43.71 5.68
C SER A 163 -15.69 43.28 4.25
N TRP A 164 -16.08 42.06 3.86
CA TRP A 164 -15.86 41.50 2.54
C TRP A 164 -16.57 42.33 1.45
N CYS A 165 -15.86 42.64 0.38
CA CYS A 165 -16.42 43.35 -0.78
C CYS A 165 -16.54 42.41 -2.00
N LYS A 166 -15.44 41.79 -2.43
CA LYS A 166 -15.41 40.89 -3.60
C LYS A 166 -14.14 40.05 -3.64
N THR A 167 -14.16 38.97 -4.41
CA THR A 167 -12.97 38.15 -4.73
C THR A 167 -12.44 38.48 -6.13
N VAL A 168 -11.12 38.64 -6.29
CA VAL A 168 -10.47 38.89 -7.59
C VAL A 168 -9.43 37.80 -7.90
N ARG A 169 -9.33 37.35 -9.16
CA ARG A 169 -8.39 36.29 -9.58
C ARG A 169 -7.08 36.81 -10.19
N GLY A 170 -6.99 38.10 -10.48
CA GLY A 170 -5.78 38.74 -11.03
C GLY A 170 -4.94 39.40 -9.94
N HIS A 171 -3.64 39.07 -9.87
CA HIS A 171 -2.70 39.68 -8.92
C HIS A 171 -2.63 41.21 -9.09
N GLU A 172 -2.63 41.70 -10.33
CA GLU A 172 -2.63 43.13 -10.65
C GLU A 172 -3.91 43.83 -10.17
N THR A 173 -5.07 43.19 -10.35
CA THR A 173 -6.36 43.71 -9.88
C THR A 173 -6.41 43.79 -8.34
N ALA A 174 -5.82 42.81 -7.65
CA ALA A 174 -5.68 42.83 -6.20
C ALA A 174 -4.75 43.98 -5.74
N LEU A 175 -3.61 44.16 -6.43
CA LEU A 175 -2.69 45.27 -6.18
C LEU A 175 -3.35 46.64 -6.38
N ALA A 176 -4.11 46.82 -7.45
CA ALA A 176 -4.85 48.06 -7.72
C ALA A 176 -5.88 48.35 -6.62
N ALA A 177 -6.56 47.32 -6.08
CA ALA A 177 -7.45 47.48 -4.93
C ALA A 177 -6.68 47.87 -3.66
N LYS A 178 -5.53 47.25 -3.41
CA LYS A 178 -4.65 47.59 -2.28
C LYS A 178 -4.17 49.04 -2.35
N GLN A 179 -3.76 49.51 -3.52
CA GLN A 179 -3.36 50.90 -3.76
C GLN A 179 -4.49 51.90 -3.50
N ARG A 180 -5.75 51.48 -3.68
CA ARG A 180 -6.94 52.28 -3.38
C ARG A 180 -7.36 52.22 -1.90
N GLY A 181 -6.55 51.63 -1.02
CA GLY A 181 -6.79 51.58 0.42
C GLY A 181 -7.66 50.40 0.89
N PHE A 182 -7.96 49.44 0.02
CA PHE A 182 -8.64 48.20 0.43
C PHE A 182 -7.65 47.21 1.04
N LYS A 183 -8.09 46.44 2.03
CA LYS A 183 -7.31 45.32 2.56
C LYS A 183 -7.48 44.15 1.60
N ILE A 184 -6.39 43.48 1.26
CA ILE A 184 -6.43 42.26 0.44
C ILE A 184 -5.98 41.05 1.25
N GLU A 185 -6.72 39.96 1.16
CA GLU A 185 -6.39 38.68 1.79
C GLU A 185 -6.21 37.61 0.72
N PRO A 186 -5.04 36.96 0.63
CA PRO A 186 -4.79 35.92 -0.37
C PRO A 186 -5.61 34.67 -0.06
N LEU A 187 -6.30 34.17 -1.08
CA LEU A 187 -7.04 32.92 -1.04
C LEU A 187 -6.22 31.82 -1.72
N TYR A 188 -5.88 30.81 -0.93
CA TYR A 188 -5.14 29.62 -1.37
C TYR A 188 -6.05 28.39 -1.56
N ARG A 189 -7.38 28.59 -1.64
CA ARG A 189 -8.36 27.49 -1.56
C ARG A 189 -8.09 26.41 -2.60
N HIS A 190 -7.94 25.18 -2.13
CA HIS A 190 -8.33 24.02 -2.93
C HIS A 190 -9.85 23.96 -2.82
N ALA A 191 -10.58 24.00 -3.94
CA ALA A 191 -11.99 23.65 -3.90
C ALA A 191 -12.08 22.19 -3.44
N GLN A 192 -12.56 21.94 -2.22
CA GLN A 192 -13.15 20.65 -1.90
C GLN A 192 -14.44 20.56 -2.72
N CYS A 193 -14.35 20.00 -3.92
CA CYS A 193 -15.46 19.29 -4.55
C CYS A 193 -15.22 17.82 -4.27
N PHE A 194 -15.62 17.36 -3.09
CA PHE A 194 -16.11 15.99 -2.99
C PHE A 194 -17.54 16.05 -3.53
N GLU A 195 -17.68 16.00 -4.85
CA GLU A 195 -18.89 15.45 -5.42
C GLU A 195 -18.81 13.95 -5.18
N THR A 196 -19.65 13.51 -4.25
CA THR A 196 -19.99 12.11 -4.06
C THR A 196 -20.45 11.52 -5.39
N THR A 197 -20.12 10.23 -5.57
CA THR A 197 -20.59 9.24 -6.55
C THR A 197 -20.04 9.30 -7.99
N ALA A 198 -18.88 8.65 -8.17
CA ALA A 198 -18.53 7.95 -9.42
C ALA A 198 -18.35 6.43 -9.22
N ASP A 199 -18.74 5.90 -8.05
CA ASP A 199 -18.90 4.44 -7.83
C ASP A 199 -20.20 3.91 -8.50
N GLU A 200 -21.12 4.77 -8.95
CA GLU A 200 -22.37 4.35 -9.61
C GLU A 200 -22.25 4.16 -11.14
N LEU A 201 -21.10 4.46 -11.77
CA LEU A 201 -20.93 4.34 -13.22
C LEU A 201 -20.10 3.12 -13.67
N MET A 202 -19.58 2.31 -12.75
CA MET A 202 -18.84 1.08 -13.10
C MET A 202 -19.63 -0.22 -12.87
N GLU A 203 -20.87 -0.15 -12.38
CA GLU A 203 -21.71 -1.34 -12.13
C GLU A 203 -22.69 -1.68 -13.27
N GLN A 204 -22.50 -1.11 -14.47
CA GLN A 204 -23.25 -1.49 -15.69
C GLN A 204 -22.40 -2.12 -16.80
N GLN A 205 -21.14 -2.47 -16.53
CA GLN A 205 -20.33 -3.25 -17.48
C GLN A 205 -19.52 -4.33 -16.75
N SER A 206 -20.21 -5.30 -16.16
CA SER A 206 -19.69 -6.66 -16.00
C SER A 206 -20.82 -7.67 -15.90
#